data_AF-A0A2T5HAR6-F1
#
_entry.id   AF-A0A2T5HAR6-F1
#
_cell.length_a   1.000
_cell.length_b   1.000
_cell.length_c   1.000
_cell.angle_alpha   90.00
_cell.angle_beta   90.00
_cell.angle_gamma   90.00
#
_symmetry.space_group_name_H-M   'P 1'
#
loop_
_entity.id
_entity.type
_entity.pdbx_description
1 polymer ?
#
loop_
_entity_poly.entity_id
_entity_poly.type
_entity_poly.pdbx_seq_one_letter_code
_entity_poly.pdbx_strand_id
1 'polypeptide(L)'
;MSFEFLRKQVIDDLKEFLPEGCFKLEEGLRLNGKELSWNEKWECMAAMYGNKLCYESDCNIINLTIRQYAAAKVLYALGNLTDSEKTAAEAEAAIKEYLYLSGQEKEPFALLLKNIQPEPSAQDIGAKPWLELDPKDPEPEQDWYTPARYFARQLVRDDSTLLTKRKLLAQKVAQSLSNVKIYKRGGKLPPSYTTILKALSNVSLG
;
A
#
# COMPACT_ATOMS: atom_id res chain seq x y z
N MET A 1 5.65 -22.89 -9.26
CA MET A 1 4.23 -22.67 -9.61
C MET A 1 4.12 -21.25 -10.18
N SER A 2 3.53 -21.05 -11.37
CA SER A 2 3.57 -19.75 -12.09
C SER A 2 2.53 -18.74 -11.57
N PHE A 3 2.72 -17.45 -11.87
CA PHE A 3 1.75 -16.38 -11.54
C PHE A 3 0.35 -16.68 -12.10
N GLU A 4 0.29 -17.29 -13.29
CA GLU A 4 -0.94 -17.77 -13.91
C GLU A 4 -1.67 -18.81 -13.06
N PHE A 5 -0.94 -19.69 -12.39
CA PHE A 5 -1.54 -20.70 -11.51
C PHE A 5 -2.17 -20.07 -10.28
N LEU A 6 -1.48 -19.13 -9.62
CA LEU A 6 -2.03 -18.40 -8.47
C LEU A 6 -3.28 -17.62 -8.89
N ARG A 7 -3.20 -16.90 -10.01
CA ARG A 7 -4.34 -16.19 -10.59
C ARG A 7 -5.52 -17.11 -10.84
N LYS A 8 -5.29 -18.28 -11.43
CA LYS A 8 -6.33 -19.27 -11.67
C LYS A 8 -6.97 -19.75 -10.36
N GLN A 9 -6.18 -20.10 -9.35
CA GLN A 9 -6.72 -20.53 -8.05
C GLN A 9 -7.54 -19.45 -7.35
N VAL A 10 -7.06 -18.20 -7.34
CA VAL A 10 -7.78 -17.07 -6.77
C VAL A 10 -9.11 -16.86 -7.48
N ILE A 11 -9.13 -16.92 -8.81
CA ILE A 11 -10.37 -16.80 -9.59
C ILE A 11 -11.31 -17.99 -9.31
N ASP A 12 -10.79 -19.21 -9.26
CA ASP A 12 -11.58 -20.41 -8.98
C ASP A 12 -12.23 -20.37 -7.58
N ASP A 13 -11.50 -19.89 -6.57
CA ASP A 13 -12.03 -19.73 -5.21
C ASP A 13 -13.13 -18.65 -5.15
N LEU A 14 -13.08 -17.64 -6.04
CA LEU A 14 -14.02 -16.52 -6.11
C LEU A 14 -15.11 -16.68 -7.17
N LYS A 15 -15.17 -17.81 -7.87
CA LYS A 15 -16.05 -18.02 -9.04
C LYS A 15 -17.55 -17.79 -8.77
N GLU A 16 -17.98 -17.96 -7.53
CA GLU A 16 -19.39 -17.75 -7.11
C GLU A 16 -19.74 -16.26 -6.96
N PHE A 17 -18.73 -15.40 -6.85
CA PHE A 17 -18.89 -13.95 -6.62
C PHE A 17 -18.44 -13.10 -7.81
N LEU A 18 -17.70 -13.70 -8.75
CA LEU A 18 -17.23 -13.05 -9.95
C LEU A 18 -18.20 -13.34 -11.10
N PRO A 19 -18.77 -12.31 -11.76
CA PRO A 19 -19.60 -12.51 -12.94
C PRO A 19 -18.86 -13.29 -14.02
N GLU A 20 -19.57 -14.14 -14.74
CA GLU A 20 -18.97 -14.84 -15.88
C GLU A 20 -18.47 -13.81 -16.92
N GLY A 21 -17.21 -13.95 -17.33
CA GLY A 21 -16.60 -12.99 -18.25
C GLY A 21 -16.24 -11.63 -17.65
N CYS A 22 -16.25 -11.46 -16.32
CA CYS A 22 -15.88 -10.20 -15.65
C CYS A 22 -14.47 -9.66 -15.98
N PHE A 23 -13.59 -10.48 -16.55
CA PHE A 23 -12.26 -10.10 -17.01
C PHE A 23 -12.14 -10.01 -18.55
N LYS A 24 -13.26 -10.08 -19.28
CA LYS A 24 -13.32 -9.88 -20.73
C LYS A 24 -13.88 -8.48 -21.01
N LEU A 25 -13.00 -7.54 -21.34
CA LEU A 25 -13.40 -6.25 -21.89
C LEU A 25 -13.27 -6.32 -23.41
N GLU A 26 -14.41 -6.37 -24.10
CA GLU A 26 -14.46 -6.30 -25.57
C GLU A 26 -14.17 -4.88 -26.10
N GLU A 27 -14.33 -3.87 -25.24
CA GLU A 27 -14.11 -2.46 -25.60
C GLU A 27 -12.74 -1.90 -25.13
N GLY A 28 -12.28 -0.86 -25.83
CA GLY A 28 -11.11 -0.07 -25.47
C GLY A 28 -11.33 0.68 -24.16
N LEU A 29 -10.68 0.26 -23.07
CA LEU A 29 -10.69 1.00 -21.81
C LEU A 29 -9.64 2.11 -21.88
N ARG A 30 -10.08 3.36 -21.73
CA ARG A 30 -9.20 4.52 -21.69
C ARG A 30 -9.11 5.08 -20.27
N LEU A 31 -7.90 5.23 -19.77
CA LEU A 31 -7.60 5.91 -18.51
C LEU A 31 -6.77 7.15 -18.83
N ASN A 32 -7.22 8.33 -18.41
CA ASN A 32 -6.55 9.61 -18.70
C ASN A 32 -6.23 9.83 -20.20
N GLY A 33 -7.12 9.38 -21.10
CA GLY A 33 -6.95 9.50 -22.54
C GLY A 33 -6.00 8.48 -23.19
N LYS A 34 -5.28 7.67 -22.39
CA LYS A 34 -4.46 6.55 -22.87
C LYS A 34 -5.31 5.28 -22.93
N GLU A 35 -5.25 4.57 -24.05
CA GLU A 35 -5.82 3.23 -24.13
C GLU A 35 -4.95 2.23 -23.38
N LEU A 36 -5.57 1.48 -22.48
CA LEU A 36 -4.90 0.50 -21.64
C LEU A 36 -4.64 -0.80 -22.42
N SER A 37 -3.45 -1.37 -22.22
CA SER A 37 -3.13 -2.73 -22.61
C SER A 37 -4.04 -3.73 -21.90
N TRP A 38 -4.14 -4.96 -22.42
CA TRP A 38 -4.96 -5.99 -21.78
C TRP A 38 -4.54 -6.29 -20.35
N ASN A 39 -3.23 -6.24 -20.05
CA ASN A 39 -2.73 -6.43 -18.68
C ASN A 39 -3.18 -5.30 -17.75
N GLU A 40 -3.03 -4.03 -18.15
CA GLU A 40 -3.50 -2.87 -17.37
C GLU A 40 -5.02 -2.92 -17.16
N LYS A 41 -5.80 -3.33 -18.17
CA LYS A 41 -7.25 -3.56 -18.03
C LYS A 41 -7.54 -4.63 -16.98
N TRP A 42 -6.81 -5.74 -17.04
CA TRP A 42 -7.00 -6.84 -16.10
C TRP A 42 -6.69 -6.43 -14.66
N GLU A 43 -5.59 -5.72 -14.45
CA GLU A 43 -5.21 -5.20 -13.14
C GLU A 43 -6.28 -4.26 -12.57
N CYS A 44 -6.77 -3.31 -13.37
CA CYS A 44 -7.85 -2.42 -12.97
C CYS A 44 -9.11 -3.21 -12.55
N MET A 45 -9.52 -4.19 -13.34
CA MET A 45 -10.66 -5.04 -13.01
C MET A 45 -10.41 -5.85 -11.73
N ALA A 46 -9.21 -6.42 -11.57
CA ALA A 46 -8.84 -7.21 -10.40
C ALA A 46 -8.89 -6.35 -9.12
N ALA A 47 -8.35 -5.13 -9.16
CA ALA A 47 -8.45 -4.18 -8.05
C ALA A 47 -9.90 -3.85 -7.73
N MET A 48 -10.72 -3.52 -8.73
CA MET A 48 -12.13 -3.18 -8.53
C MET A 48 -12.92 -4.33 -7.90
N TYR A 49 -12.80 -5.55 -8.44
CA TYR A 49 -13.52 -6.71 -7.92
C TYR A 49 -13.00 -7.13 -6.54
N GLY A 50 -11.68 -7.17 -6.34
CA GLY A 50 -11.10 -7.49 -5.04
C GLY A 50 -11.55 -6.52 -3.95
N ASN A 51 -11.50 -5.20 -4.23
CA ASN A 51 -11.96 -4.17 -3.29
C ASN A 51 -13.45 -4.31 -2.98
N LYS A 52 -14.27 -4.51 -4.01
CA LYS A 52 -15.72 -4.68 -3.87
C LYS A 52 -16.03 -5.87 -2.96
N LEU A 53 -15.41 -7.02 -3.20
CA LEU A 53 -15.64 -8.24 -2.43
C LEU A 53 -15.20 -8.09 -0.97
N CYS A 54 -14.05 -7.48 -0.71
CA CYS A 54 -13.62 -7.17 0.65
C CYS A 54 -14.60 -6.24 1.35
N TYR A 55 -15.00 -5.14 0.71
CA TYR A 55 -15.95 -4.17 1.26
C TYR A 55 -17.32 -4.80 1.55
N GLU A 56 -17.88 -5.56 0.60
CA GLU A 56 -19.17 -6.24 0.76
C GLU A 56 -19.11 -7.27 1.88
N SER A 57 -17.99 -7.99 2.03
CA SER A 57 -17.79 -8.92 3.14
C SER A 57 -17.69 -8.19 4.48
N ASP A 58 -16.92 -7.10 4.56
CA ASP A 58 -16.76 -6.30 5.79
C ASP A 58 -18.08 -5.65 6.23
N CYS A 59 -18.94 -5.30 5.26
CA CYS A 59 -20.29 -4.78 5.50
C CYS A 59 -21.34 -5.89 5.74
N ASN A 60 -20.95 -7.17 5.78
CA ASN A 60 -21.86 -8.33 5.90
C ASN A 60 -22.94 -8.40 4.80
N ILE A 61 -22.65 -7.88 3.61
CA ILE A 61 -23.52 -7.98 2.42
C ILE A 61 -23.38 -9.36 1.78
N ILE A 62 -22.15 -9.88 1.74
CA ILE A 62 -21.82 -11.24 1.30
C ILE A 62 -21.07 -11.96 2.41
N ASN A 63 -21.18 -13.29 2.45
CA ASN A 63 -20.44 -14.12 3.41
C ASN A 63 -19.31 -14.85 2.68
N LEU A 64 -18.12 -14.25 2.66
CA LEU A 64 -16.92 -14.92 2.19
C LEU A 64 -16.38 -15.85 3.28
N THR A 65 -15.99 -17.06 2.90
CA THR A 65 -15.13 -17.89 3.78
C THR A 65 -13.79 -17.18 4.00
N ILE A 66 -13.07 -17.57 5.06
CA ILE A 66 -11.74 -17.01 5.37
C ILE A 66 -10.80 -17.10 4.14
N ARG A 67 -10.85 -18.22 3.42
CA ARG A 67 -10.06 -18.44 2.20
C ARG A 67 -10.50 -17.54 1.05
N GLN A 68 -11.80 -17.38 0.84
CA GLN A 68 -12.34 -16.49 -0.20
C GLN A 68 -12.02 -15.01 0.10
N TYR A 69 -12.08 -14.60 1.37
CA TYR A 69 -11.68 -13.25 1.76
C TYR A 69 -10.19 -13.01 1.51
N ALA A 70 -9.34 -13.98 1.83
CA ALA A 70 -7.92 -13.91 1.49
C ALA A 70 -7.68 -13.90 -0.04
N ALA A 71 -8.45 -14.66 -0.82
CA ALA A 71 -8.42 -14.62 -2.28
C ALA A 71 -8.81 -13.23 -2.81
N ALA A 72 -9.85 -12.60 -2.24
CA ALA A 72 -10.27 -11.24 -2.60
C ALA A 72 -9.18 -10.20 -2.29
N LYS A 73 -8.48 -10.32 -1.16
CA LYS A 73 -7.30 -9.48 -0.86
C LYS A 73 -6.18 -9.67 -1.87
N VAL A 74 -5.88 -10.91 -2.26
CA VAL A 74 -4.88 -11.17 -3.30
C VAL A 74 -5.30 -10.53 -4.61
N LEU A 75 -6.55 -10.70 -5.02
CA LEU A 75 -7.09 -10.10 -6.24
C LEU A 75 -6.99 -8.56 -6.21
N TYR A 76 -7.34 -7.95 -5.08
CA TYR A 76 -7.20 -6.52 -4.86
C TYR A 76 -5.74 -6.06 -4.95
N ALA A 77 -4.84 -6.74 -4.25
CA ALA A 77 -3.44 -6.35 -4.19
C ALA A 77 -2.74 -6.53 -5.54
N LEU A 78 -3.03 -7.60 -6.27
CA LEU A 78 -2.52 -7.83 -7.62
C LEU A 78 -2.96 -6.73 -8.59
N GLY A 79 -4.20 -6.28 -8.50
CA GLY A 79 -4.71 -5.21 -9.35
C GLY A 79 -4.13 -3.82 -9.05
N ASN A 80 -3.45 -3.66 -7.91
CA ASN A 80 -2.83 -2.41 -7.49
C ASN A 80 -1.30 -2.42 -7.59
N LEU A 81 -0.69 -3.46 -8.16
CA LEU A 81 0.77 -3.51 -8.30
C LEU A 81 1.33 -2.42 -9.22
N THR A 82 0.49 -1.83 -10.07
CA THR A 82 0.84 -0.70 -10.93
C THR A 82 0.64 0.67 -10.28
N ASP A 83 0.04 0.72 -9.09
CA ASP A 83 -0.08 1.95 -8.31
C ASP A 83 1.21 2.19 -7.52
N SER A 84 1.92 3.28 -7.81
CA SER A 84 3.19 3.64 -7.17
C SER A 84 3.08 3.85 -5.65
N GLU A 85 1.87 4.09 -5.12
CA GLU A 85 1.65 4.27 -3.68
C GLU A 85 1.40 2.95 -2.92
N LYS A 86 0.98 1.88 -3.62
CA LYS A 86 0.72 0.57 -3.00
C LYS A 86 1.89 -0.37 -3.21
N THR A 87 2.49 -0.76 -2.09
CA THR A 87 3.76 -1.46 -2.12
C THR A 87 3.59 -2.94 -2.46
N ALA A 88 4.55 -3.50 -3.19
CA ALA A 88 4.72 -4.95 -3.38
C ALA A 88 4.63 -5.75 -2.06
N ALA A 89 4.91 -5.12 -0.92
CA ALA A 89 4.78 -5.71 0.41
C ALA A 89 3.32 -6.03 0.79
N GLU A 90 2.33 -5.24 0.36
CA GLU A 90 0.91 -5.52 0.60
C GLU A 90 0.44 -6.73 -0.20
N ALA A 91 0.84 -6.81 -1.48
CA ALA A 91 0.61 -7.98 -2.30
C ALA A 91 1.30 -9.21 -1.73
N GLU A 92 2.55 -9.06 -1.28
CA GLU A 92 3.30 -10.14 -0.63
C GLU A 92 2.60 -10.65 0.64
N ALA A 93 2.10 -9.74 1.49
CA ALA A 93 1.38 -10.11 2.70
C ALA A 93 0.07 -10.85 2.38
N ALA A 94 -0.72 -10.34 1.43
CA ALA A 94 -1.96 -10.96 1.00
C ALA A 94 -1.72 -12.36 0.41
N ILE A 95 -0.69 -12.52 -0.43
CA ILE A 95 -0.32 -13.82 -1.02
C ILE A 95 0.12 -14.79 0.07
N LYS A 96 0.93 -14.35 1.05
CA LYS A 96 1.36 -15.20 2.17
C LYS A 96 0.19 -15.67 3.03
N GLU A 97 -0.76 -14.78 3.33
CA GLU A 97 -1.99 -15.10 4.07
C GLU A 97 -2.81 -16.15 3.31
N TYR A 98 -3.06 -15.92 2.03
CA TYR A 98 -3.82 -16.83 1.18
C TYR A 98 -3.18 -18.22 1.06
N LEU A 99 -1.87 -18.28 0.81
CA LEU A 99 -1.14 -19.54 0.69
C LEU A 99 -1.15 -20.33 2.00
N TYR A 100 -0.98 -19.67 3.13
CA TYR A 100 -1.09 -20.30 4.45
C TYR A 100 -2.46 -20.99 4.63
N LEU A 101 -3.54 -20.34 4.21
CA LEU A 101 -4.89 -20.88 4.28
C LEU A 101 -5.17 -22.02 3.28
N SER A 102 -4.43 -22.08 2.17
CA SER A 102 -4.55 -23.17 1.18
C SER A 102 -3.85 -24.48 1.59
N GLY A 103 -3.11 -24.51 2.71
CA GLY A 103 -2.44 -25.70 3.21
C GLY A 103 -1.24 -26.18 2.37
N GLN A 104 -0.74 -25.36 1.43
CA GLN A 104 0.43 -25.67 0.58
C GLN A 104 1.59 -24.66 0.76
N GLU A 105 2.79 -25.15 0.49
CA GLU A 105 4.11 -24.68 0.92
C GLU A 105 4.47 -23.23 0.57
N LYS A 106 5.09 -22.51 1.54
CA LYS A 106 5.62 -21.14 1.40
C LYS A 106 6.83 -21.03 0.44
N GLU A 107 7.54 -22.13 0.20
CA GLU A 107 8.81 -22.21 -0.54
C GLU A 107 8.71 -21.92 -2.06
N PRO A 108 7.80 -22.54 -2.84
CA PRO A 108 7.74 -22.33 -4.30
C PRO A 108 7.26 -20.93 -4.74
N PHE A 109 6.77 -20.10 -3.82
CA PHE A 109 6.22 -18.77 -4.11
C PHE A 109 7.15 -17.61 -3.72
N ALA A 110 8.23 -17.87 -2.98
CA ALA A 110 9.26 -16.87 -2.71
C ALA A 110 9.86 -16.28 -4.00
N LEU A 111 9.88 -17.08 -5.08
CA LEU A 111 10.32 -16.64 -6.41
C LEU A 111 9.31 -15.70 -7.10
N LEU A 112 8.00 -15.88 -6.89
CA LEU A 112 6.99 -14.98 -7.42
C LEU A 112 7.05 -13.62 -6.72
N LEU A 113 7.29 -13.62 -5.41
CA LEU A 113 7.49 -12.40 -4.63
C LEU A 113 8.75 -11.63 -5.06
N LYS A 114 9.81 -12.34 -5.45
CA LYS A 114 11.02 -11.72 -6.03
C LYS A 114 10.77 -11.05 -7.39
N ASN A 115 9.77 -11.49 -8.15
CA ASN A 115 9.43 -10.92 -9.46
C ASN A 115 8.37 -9.80 -9.38
N ILE A 116 7.75 -9.60 -8.21
CA ILE A 116 6.78 -8.52 -7.94
C ILE A 116 7.50 -7.24 -7.46
N GLN A 117 8.83 -7.22 -7.44
CA GLN A 117 9.57 -6.01 -7.06
C GLN A 117 9.31 -4.88 -8.05
N PRO A 118 8.89 -3.68 -7.59
CA PRO A 118 9.06 -2.48 -8.39
C PRO A 118 10.56 -2.32 -8.68
N GLU A 119 10.88 -1.87 -9.89
CA GLU A 119 12.24 -1.48 -10.31
C GLU A 119 13.04 -0.85 -9.16
N PRO A 120 14.30 -1.24 -8.96
CA PRO A 120 15.02 -0.97 -7.72
C PRO A 120 15.34 0.53 -7.61
N SER A 121 14.71 1.20 -6.64
CA SER A 121 15.34 2.36 -6.02
C SER A 121 16.00 1.91 -4.72
N ALA A 122 17.33 1.96 -4.75
CA ALA A 122 18.22 1.48 -3.70
C ALA A 122 18.14 2.34 -2.43
N GLN A 123 18.02 1.71 -1.25
CA GLN A 123 19.05 1.67 -0.18
C GLN A 123 18.48 1.23 1.19
N ASP A 124 19.18 0.24 1.77
CA ASP A 124 19.30 -0.17 3.18
C ASP A 124 18.08 -0.55 4.04
N ILE A 125 17.86 -1.87 4.12
CA ILE A 125 17.11 -2.57 5.16
C ILE A 125 17.99 -2.63 6.42
N GLY A 126 18.02 -1.54 7.20
CA GLY A 126 18.72 -1.50 8.48
C GLY A 126 18.88 -0.09 9.05
N ALA A 127 19.03 0.91 8.18
CA ALA A 127 19.06 2.30 8.59
C ALA A 127 17.63 2.75 8.92
N LYS A 128 17.44 3.42 10.06
CA LYS A 128 16.24 4.20 10.35
C LYS A 128 16.62 5.67 10.11
N PRO A 129 16.72 6.13 8.85
CA PRO A 129 17.22 7.47 8.54
C PRO A 129 16.35 8.58 9.16
N TRP A 130 15.09 8.26 9.48
CA TRP A 130 14.20 9.15 10.22
C TRP A 130 14.55 9.34 11.70
N LEU A 131 15.56 8.64 12.24
CA LEU A 131 16.11 8.89 13.58
C LEU A 131 17.37 9.79 13.53
N GLU A 132 17.90 10.08 12.35
CA GLU A 132 19.07 10.95 12.20
C GLU A 132 18.65 12.42 12.30
N LEU A 133 19.36 13.18 13.14
CA LEU A 133 19.13 14.61 13.30
C LEU A 133 19.68 15.38 12.10
N ASP A 134 18.87 16.23 11.49
CA ASP A 134 19.34 17.19 10.50
C ASP A 134 20.01 18.36 11.25
N PRO A 135 21.27 18.73 10.93
CA PRO A 135 21.97 19.84 11.58
C PRO A 135 21.25 21.20 11.46
N LYS A 136 20.33 21.34 10.49
CA LYS A 136 19.53 22.56 10.27
C LYS A 136 18.26 22.60 11.12
N ASP A 137 17.92 21.52 11.79
CA ASP A 137 16.74 21.44 12.64
C ASP A 137 16.99 22.02 14.03
N PRO A 138 15.99 22.71 14.62
CA PRO A 138 16.06 23.05 16.03
C PRO A 138 16.02 21.75 16.86
N GLU A 139 16.61 21.80 18.06
CA GLU A 139 16.61 20.66 18.98
C GLU A 139 15.18 20.12 19.19
N PRO A 140 14.94 18.81 19.02
CA PRO A 140 13.60 18.26 19.12
C PRO A 140 13.13 18.22 20.59
N GLU A 141 11.99 18.85 20.88
CA GLU A 141 11.36 18.75 22.20
C GLU A 141 10.83 17.34 22.52
N GLN A 142 10.56 16.54 21.48
CA GLN A 142 10.01 15.20 21.60
C GLN A 142 10.68 14.29 20.58
N ASP A 143 10.97 13.04 20.96
CA ASP A 143 11.71 12.07 20.14
C ASP A 143 11.10 11.85 18.75
N TRP A 144 9.79 12.04 18.61
CA TRP A 144 9.08 11.87 17.33
C TRP A 144 9.14 13.10 16.43
N TYR A 145 9.73 14.22 16.85
CA TYR A 145 9.87 15.42 16.01
C TYR A 145 10.86 15.19 14.88
N THR A 146 11.99 14.55 15.16
CA THR A 146 13.00 14.16 14.16
C THR A 146 12.40 13.34 13.02
N PRO A 147 11.70 12.22 13.28
CA PRO A 147 11.07 11.46 12.21
C PRO A 147 9.95 12.23 11.51
N ALA A 148 9.20 13.08 12.22
CA ALA A 148 8.16 13.89 11.58
C ALA A 148 8.75 14.86 10.54
N ARG A 149 9.88 15.51 10.86
CA ARG A 149 10.59 16.43 9.96
C ARG A 149 11.21 15.68 8.78
N TYR A 150 11.80 14.52 9.04
CA TYR A 150 12.32 13.64 7.99
C TYR A 150 11.23 13.29 6.97
N PHE A 151 10.10 12.75 7.42
CA PHE A 151 9.01 12.37 6.51
C PHE A 151 8.42 13.57 5.78
N ALA A 152 8.33 14.73 6.44
CA ALA A 152 7.87 15.94 5.79
C ALA A 152 8.80 16.38 4.64
N ARG A 153 10.12 16.25 4.78
CA ARG A 153 11.08 16.52 3.70
C ARG A 153 10.94 15.54 2.53
N GLN A 154 10.80 14.25 2.81
CA GLN A 154 10.60 13.25 1.76
C GLN A 154 9.33 13.54 0.96
N LEU A 155 8.22 13.79 1.66
CA LEU A 155 6.93 14.11 1.02
C LEU A 155 7.00 15.41 0.20
N VAL A 156 7.70 16.44 0.68
CA VAL A 156 7.88 17.70 -0.06
C VAL A 156 8.81 17.54 -1.25
N ARG A 157 9.84 16.69 -1.15
CA ARG A 157 10.73 16.35 -2.26
C ARG A 157 9.96 15.68 -3.39
N ASP A 158 9.01 14.80 -3.05
CA ASP A 158 8.17 14.10 -4.02
C ASP A 158 7.05 15.00 -4.58
N ASP A 159 6.45 15.86 -3.75
CA ASP A 159 5.41 16.83 -4.14
C ASP A 159 5.64 18.19 -3.46
N SER A 160 6.29 19.10 -4.19
CA SER A 160 6.56 20.46 -3.74
C SER A 160 5.30 21.30 -3.45
N THR A 161 4.14 20.93 -3.99
CA THR A 161 2.88 21.65 -3.72
C THR A 161 2.45 21.53 -2.27
N LEU A 162 2.93 20.50 -1.55
CA LEU A 162 2.66 20.28 -0.14
C LEU A 162 3.19 21.38 0.79
N LEU A 163 4.19 22.16 0.34
CA LEU A 163 4.67 23.34 1.08
C LEU A 163 3.55 24.36 1.30
N THR A 164 2.68 24.54 0.30
CA THR A 164 1.52 25.44 0.37
C THR A 164 0.32 24.81 1.08
N LYS A 165 0.26 23.47 1.11
CA LYS A 165 -0.84 22.68 1.70
C LYS A 165 -0.43 22.07 3.04
N ARG A 166 0.05 22.89 3.98
CA ARG A 166 0.60 22.44 5.28
C ARG A 166 -0.29 21.48 6.07
N LYS A 167 -1.61 21.66 6.05
CA LYS A 167 -2.56 20.74 6.72
C LYS A 167 -2.53 19.35 6.09
N LEU A 168 -2.51 19.27 4.76
CA LEU A 168 -2.44 18.02 4.02
C LEU A 168 -1.08 17.34 4.24
N LEU A 169 0.01 18.12 4.22
CA LEU A 169 1.35 17.63 4.56
C LEU A 169 1.37 16.99 5.95
N ALA A 170 0.83 17.66 6.97
CA ALA A 170 0.79 17.15 8.33
C ALA A 170 -0.07 15.87 8.46
N GLN A 171 -1.14 15.73 7.68
CA GLN A 171 -1.93 14.49 7.62
C GLN A 171 -1.12 13.33 7.01
N LYS A 172 -0.43 13.57 5.89
CA LYS A 172 0.44 12.56 5.26
C LYS A 172 1.59 12.15 6.19
N VAL A 173 2.22 13.09 6.87
CA VAL A 173 3.26 12.81 7.89
C VAL A 173 2.71 11.95 9.05
N ALA A 174 1.47 12.18 9.49
CA ALA A 174 0.84 11.36 10.52
C ALA A 174 0.72 9.89 10.08
N GLN A 175 0.37 9.68 8.81
CA GLN A 175 0.29 8.36 8.22
C GLN A 175 1.69 7.71 8.15
N SER A 176 2.70 8.44 7.67
CA SER A 176 4.09 7.93 7.60
C SER A 176 4.63 7.51 8.97
N LEU A 177 4.42 8.33 10.01
CA LEU A 177 4.80 8.00 11.39
C LEU A 177 4.10 6.73 11.89
N SER A 178 2.81 6.58 11.59
CA SER A 178 2.02 5.41 11.98
C SER A 178 2.53 4.13 11.30
N ASN A 179 2.90 4.22 10.01
CA ASN A 179 3.43 3.10 9.24
C ASN A 179 4.75 2.55 9.84
N VAL A 180 5.58 3.43 10.43
CA VAL A 180 6.82 3.03 11.14
C VAL A 180 6.63 2.84 12.66
N LYS A 181 5.37 2.79 13.14
CA LYS A 181 5.01 2.57 14.55
C LYS A 181 5.56 3.63 15.51
N ILE A 182 5.67 4.88 15.07
CA ILE A 182 6.08 6.02 15.90
C ILE A 182 4.82 6.74 16.40
N TYR A 183 4.63 6.73 17.72
CA TYR A 183 3.45 7.25 18.39
C TYR A 183 3.82 8.32 19.42
N LYS A 184 2.81 9.08 19.89
CA LYS A 184 2.98 10.03 21.00
C LYS A 184 3.21 9.31 22.34
N ARG A 185 3.41 10.09 23.41
CA ARG A 185 3.66 9.61 24.80
C ARG A 185 2.84 8.36 25.15
N GLY A 186 3.55 7.28 25.47
CA GLY A 186 2.96 5.99 25.87
C GLY A 186 2.69 5.00 24.73
N GLY A 187 3.05 5.31 23.47
CA GLY A 187 3.06 4.31 22.39
C GLY A 187 1.69 3.93 21.81
N LYS A 188 0.62 4.66 22.17
CA LYS A 188 -0.77 4.21 21.93
C LYS A 188 -1.52 4.95 20.83
N LEU A 189 -1.15 6.19 20.53
CA LEU A 189 -1.89 7.02 19.58
C LEU A 189 -0.95 7.79 18.66
N PRO A 190 -1.26 7.88 17.36
CA PRO A 190 -0.48 8.69 16.44
C PRO A 190 -0.57 10.17 16.82
N PRO A 191 0.46 10.97 16.54
CA PRO A 191 0.39 12.42 16.68
C PRO A 191 -0.74 12.98 15.79
N SER A 192 -1.56 13.87 16.33
CA SER A 192 -2.57 14.57 15.51
C SER A 192 -1.88 15.49 14.50
N TYR A 193 -2.54 15.77 13.37
CA TYR A 193 -2.00 16.72 12.37
C TYR A 193 -1.69 18.08 13.00
N THR A 194 -2.48 18.56 13.98
CA THR A 194 -2.23 19.80 14.71
C THR A 194 -0.95 19.76 15.54
N THR A 195 -0.60 18.59 16.09
CA THR A 195 0.65 18.40 16.85
C THR A 195 1.84 18.31 15.90
N ILE A 196 1.66 17.66 14.75
CA ILE A 196 2.69 17.58 13.70
C ILE A 196 3.02 18.96 13.15
N LEU A 197 2.02 19.84 12.94
CA LEU A 197 2.25 21.22 12.52
C LEU A 197 3.20 21.98 13.47
N LYS A 198 3.22 21.65 14.77
CA LYS A 198 4.20 22.21 15.72
C LYS A 198 5.60 21.65 15.49
N ALA A 199 5.73 20.34 15.26
CA ALA A 199 7.01 19.71 14.95
C ALA A 199 7.64 20.24 13.65
N LEU A 200 6.81 20.69 12.70
CA LEU A 200 7.20 21.30 11.43
C LEU A 200 7.39 22.82 11.50
N SER A 201 7.08 23.44 12.64
CA SER A 201 7.25 24.88 12.80
C SER A 201 8.73 25.23 12.89
N ASN A 202 9.14 26.32 12.25
CA ASN A 202 10.53 26.80 12.19
C ASN A 202 11.53 25.79 11.59
N VAL A 203 11.05 24.87 10.75
CA VAL A 203 11.87 23.89 10.02
C VAL A 203 11.85 24.20 8.53
N SER A 204 13.02 24.17 7.88
CA SER A 204 13.12 24.19 6.41
C SER A 204 12.83 22.77 5.87
N LEU A 205 11.74 22.64 5.12
CA LEU A 205 11.25 21.36 4.57
C LEU A 205 11.56 21.16 3.08
N GLY A 206 12.15 22.16 2.45
CA GLY A 206 12.64 22.22 1.08
C GLY A 206 13.58 23.40 0.99
#